data_AF-A0AA41QC21-F1
#
_entry.id   AF-A0AA41QC21-F1
#
_cell.length_a   1.000
_cell.length_b   1.000
_cell.length_c   1.000
_cell.angle_alpha   90.00
_cell.angle_beta   90.00
_cell.angle_gamma   90.00
#
_symmetry.space_group_name_H-M   'P 1'
#
loop_
_entity.id
_entity.type
_entity.pdbx_description
1 polymer ?
#
loop_
_entity_poly.entity_id
_entity_poly.type
_entity_poly.pdbx_seq_one_letter_code
_entity_poly.pdbx_strand_id
1 'polypeptide(L)'
;MFRTAKRLLAVAPATAVGAFGLVALAPAASAGTVTPPVTCVAPLPVGTKTSPMPLTVSDLTGTSPYAPGETVRLSVDPGTSPVGSPFPLSQVTVTSTFKFMMSGAATGPVEWTVSRTFDPLPAGPIDADPFEVDFTIPASAMPGAQVQLTWVELRNHTVAAGTDLGDVVCTPGGLNPPVIGLPVENVPLPPIVDQISPTHGVLPTDVTVRGRNFTPGGTVSFYGIGAGGPTGDRVDIPVPADGVVNGVLTVTDPSTTAIGASNGGVQLTQVPFRVDVVGPDPFILPTGDVLPGPLAMQQASAGVTLSPITINGKPQTMTGVLNTVAIQDFRGSTKGWSLTAKTSDFTSDTGGTISKSSFKWTP
;
A
#
# COMPACT_ATOMS: atom_id res chain seq x y z
N MET A 1 -69.30 17.89 -19.12
CA MET A 1 -68.11 18.11 -19.98
C MET A 1 -67.36 16.80 -20.08
N PHE A 2 -67.43 16.18 -21.26
CA PHE A 2 -67.01 14.81 -21.54
C PHE A 2 -65.55 14.74 -22.04
N ARG A 3 -64.91 13.60 -21.76
CA ARG A 3 -63.59 13.12 -22.22
C ARG A 3 -63.39 13.25 -23.73
N THR A 4 -62.16 13.48 -24.21
CA THR A 4 -61.59 12.69 -25.32
C THR A 4 -60.06 12.73 -25.40
N ALA A 5 -59.50 11.58 -25.78
CA ALA A 5 -58.10 11.23 -25.90
C ALA A 5 -57.44 11.69 -27.22
N LYS A 6 -56.10 11.66 -27.26
CA LYS A 6 -55.35 11.34 -28.48
C LYS A 6 -54.05 10.59 -28.14
N ARG A 7 -54.06 9.29 -28.42
CA ARG A 7 -52.87 8.46 -28.66
C ARG A 7 -52.30 8.83 -30.03
N LEU A 8 -50.98 8.87 -30.16
CA LEU A 8 -50.28 8.74 -31.45
C LEU A 8 -49.10 7.77 -31.28
N LEU A 9 -49.07 6.82 -32.22
CA LEU A 9 -48.17 5.68 -32.33
C LEU A 9 -46.79 6.09 -32.87
N ALA A 10 -45.84 5.18 -32.61
CA ALA A 10 -44.43 5.15 -32.94
C ALA A 10 -44.06 5.39 -34.43
N VAL A 11 -42.85 5.92 -34.64
CA VAL A 11 -41.94 5.53 -35.73
C VAL A 11 -40.52 5.52 -35.17
N ALA A 12 -39.89 4.35 -35.18
CA ALA A 12 -38.45 4.18 -34.94
C ALA A 12 -37.70 4.32 -36.27
N PRO A 13 -36.52 4.95 -36.30
CA PRO A 13 -35.51 4.64 -37.29
C PRO A 13 -34.38 3.84 -36.63
N ALA A 14 -34.24 2.59 -37.09
CA ALA A 14 -33.00 1.84 -36.98
C ALA A 14 -32.04 2.35 -38.07
N THR A 15 -30.86 2.84 -37.69
CA THR A 15 -29.76 3.08 -38.64
C THR A 15 -28.39 2.96 -37.96
N ALA A 16 -27.69 1.90 -38.37
CA ALA A 16 -26.24 1.75 -38.53
C ALA A 16 -25.32 2.10 -37.34
N VAL A 17 -24.94 1.07 -36.58
CA VAL A 17 -23.70 1.05 -35.78
C VAL A 17 -22.53 0.92 -36.77
N GLY A 18 -21.97 2.06 -37.18
CA GLY A 18 -20.65 2.12 -37.81
C GLY A 18 -19.59 1.89 -36.74
N ALA A 19 -18.86 0.78 -36.85
CA ALA A 19 -17.66 0.53 -36.07
C ALA A 19 -16.56 1.51 -36.48
N PHE A 20 -16.60 2.73 -35.93
CA PHE A 20 -15.42 3.57 -35.87
C PHE A 20 -14.53 2.99 -34.78
N GLY A 21 -13.41 2.41 -35.20
CA GLY A 21 -12.31 2.12 -34.29
C GLY A 21 -11.97 3.40 -33.54
N LEU A 22 -12.28 3.41 -32.24
CA LEU A 22 -11.73 4.37 -31.31
C LEU A 22 -10.22 4.10 -31.30
N VAL A 23 -9.48 4.86 -32.10
CA VAL A 23 -8.07 5.10 -31.81
C VAL A 23 -8.10 5.76 -30.44
N ALA A 24 -7.72 5.00 -29.41
CA ALA A 24 -7.46 5.56 -28.10
C ALA A 24 -6.36 6.61 -28.30
N LEU A 25 -6.76 7.88 -28.33
CA LEU A 25 -5.82 8.97 -28.19
C LEU A 25 -5.15 8.75 -26.84
N ALA A 26 -3.84 8.50 -26.86
CA ALA A 26 -3.05 8.52 -25.64
C ALA A 26 -3.40 9.80 -24.88
N PRO A 27 -3.64 9.74 -23.55
CA PRO A 27 -3.96 10.93 -22.80
C PRO A 27 -2.87 11.98 -23.01
N ALA A 28 -3.28 13.22 -23.24
CA ALA A 28 -2.34 14.31 -23.48
C ALA A 28 -1.42 14.42 -22.25
N ALA A 29 -0.11 14.26 -22.47
CA ALA A 29 0.92 14.53 -21.48
C ALA A 29 0.66 15.92 -20.87
N SER A 30 0.44 15.98 -19.56
CA SER A 30 0.30 17.27 -18.87
C SER A 30 1.69 17.85 -18.66
N ALA A 31 1.93 19.06 -19.16
CA ALA A 31 3.20 19.75 -19.00
C ALA A 31 2.95 21.13 -18.42
N GLY A 32 3.80 21.54 -17.48
CA GLY A 32 3.78 22.87 -16.91
C GLY A 32 5.15 23.50 -16.92
N THR A 33 5.21 24.79 -17.23
CA THR A 33 6.44 25.58 -17.31
C THR A 33 6.28 26.80 -16.41
N VAL A 34 7.28 27.05 -15.56
CA VAL A 34 7.41 28.29 -14.80
C VAL A 34 8.74 28.97 -15.12
N THR A 35 8.77 30.30 -15.08
CA THR A 35 9.99 31.07 -15.33
C THR A 35 10.24 32.08 -14.21
N PRO A 36 10.47 31.62 -12.97
CA PRO A 36 10.72 32.53 -11.86
C PRO A 36 12.08 33.24 -12.03
N PRO A 37 12.26 34.41 -11.40
CA PRO A 37 13.60 34.97 -11.23
C PRO A 37 14.39 34.07 -10.28
N VAL A 38 15.54 33.57 -10.72
CA VAL A 38 16.38 32.64 -9.96
C VAL A 38 17.69 33.30 -9.60
N THR A 39 18.07 33.23 -8.32
CA THR A 39 19.37 33.68 -7.85
C THR A 39 20.27 32.47 -7.65
N CYS A 40 21.35 32.39 -8.43
CA CYS A 40 22.36 31.38 -8.35
C CYS A 40 23.62 31.95 -7.68
N VAL A 41 24.09 31.28 -6.63
CA VAL A 41 25.35 31.59 -5.94
C VAL A 41 26.37 30.54 -6.35
N ALA A 42 27.42 30.97 -7.06
CA ALA A 42 28.54 30.13 -7.47
C ALA A 42 29.83 30.54 -6.75
N PRO A 43 30.83 29.64 -6.64
CA PRO A 43 32.14 29.97 -6.09
C PRO A 43 32.83 31.09 -6.88
N LEU A 44 33.74 31.81 -6.23
CA LEU A 44 34.56 32.81 -6.92
C LEU A 44 35.43 32.12 -8.00
N PRO A 45 35.63 32.76 -9.17
CA PRO A 45 35.30 34.15 -9.51
C PRO A 45 33.90 34.37 -10.12
N VAL A 46 33.07 33.32 -10.27
CA VAL A 46 31.78 33.41 -10.98
C VAL A 46 30.77 34.27 -10.22
N GLY A 47 30.71 34.09 -8.90
CA GLY A 47 29.88 34.90 -7.99
C GLY A 47 28.37 34.68 -8.15
N THR A 48 27.59 35.63 -7.66
CA THR A 48 26.12 35.57 -7.67
C THR A 48 25.54 36.13 -8.97
N LYS A 49 24.60 35.39 -9.58
CA LYS A 49 23.85 35.81 -10.77
C LYS A 49 22.36 35.65 -10.53
N THR A 50 21.57 36.62 -10.98
CA THR A 50 20.11 36.53 -10.95
C THR A 50 19.58 36.69 -12.37
N SER A 51 18.79 35.71 -12.83
CA SER A 51 18.14 35.74 -14.14
C SER A 51 16.87 34.90 -14.11
N PRO A 52 15.86 35.18 -14.95
CA PRO A 52 14.78 34.24 -15.20
C PRO A 52 15.35 32.92 -15.72
N MET A 53 14.84 31.80 -15.21
CA MET A 53 15.21 30.45 -15.63
C MET A 53 13.93 29.64 -15.83
N PRO A 54 13.64 29.15 -17.05
CA PRO A 54 12.46 28.33 -17.28
C PRO A 54 12.68 26.93 -16.69
N LEU A 55 11.69 26.41 -15.98
CA LEU A 55 11.65 25.03 -15.52
C LEU A 55 10.37 24.40 -16.06
N THR A 56 10.51 23.36 -16.87
CA THR A 56 9.38 22.59 -17.40
C THR A 56 9.35 21.22 -16.76
N VAL A 57 8.19 20.81 -16.27
CA VAL A 57 7.92 19.44 -15.82
C VAL A 57 6.78 18.88 -16.65
N SER A 58 7.02 17.74 -17.26
CA SER A 58 6.07 17.03 -18.12
C SER A 58 5.79 15.65 -17.56
N ASP A 59 4.53 15.28 -17.53
CA ASP A 59 4.07 13.96 -17.16
C ASP A 59 4.05 13.03 -18.38
N LEU A 60 4.88 11.99 -18.32
CA LEU A 60 5.07 11.00 -19.37
C LEU A 60 4.20 9.75 -19.17
N THR A 61 3.53 9.62 -18.03
CA THR A 61 2.77 8.41 -17.67
C THR A 61 1.48 8.31 -18.47
N GLY A 62 0.76 9.42 -18.56
CA GLY A 62 -0.50 9.51 -19.28
C GLY A 62 -1.65 8.69 -18.67
N THR A 63 -1.58 8.27 -17.41
CA THR A 63 -2.69 7.55 -16.72
C THR A 63 -3.54 8.43 -15.81
N SER A 64 -3.25 9.74 -15.76
CA SER A 64 -3.99 10.73 -14.96
C SER A 64 -5.53 10.61 -15.06
N PRO A 65 -6.26 10.68 -13.92
CA PRO A 65 -5.77 10.93 -12.56
C PRO A 65 -5.13 9.72 -11.89
N TYR A 66 -4.25 9.96 -10.92
CA TYR A 66 -3.36 8.95 -10.33
C TYR A 66 -3.87 8.39 -8.99
N ALA A 67 -3.80 7.08 -8.80
CA ALA A 67 -4.13 6.47 -7.51
C ALA A 67 -3.07 6.80 -6.44
N PRO A 68 -3.45 6.95 -5.15
CA PRO A 68 -2.47 7.04 -4.07
C PRO A 68 -1.53 5.82 -4.05
N GLY A 69 -0.22 6.07 -4.04
CA GLY A 69 0.82 5.04 -4.15
C GLY A 69 1.23 4.68 -5.58
N GLU A 70 0.56 5.23 -6.61
CA GLU A 70 0.95 5.04 -8.01
C GLU A 70 2.25 5.80 -8.32
N THR A 71 3.06 5.24 -9.22
CA THR A 71 4.30 5.87 -9.69
C THR A 71 4.05 6.56 -11.03
N VAL A 72 4.36 7.86 -11.07
CA VAL A 72 4.26 8.76 -12.21
C VAL A 72 5.65 9.01 -12.77
N ARG A 73 5.84 8.82 -14.07
CA ARG A 73 7.05 9.19 -14.77
C ARG A 73 7.00 10.64 -15.20
N LEU A 74 7.97 11.43 -14.74
CA LEU A 74 8.08 12.85 -15.04
C LEU A 74 9.36 13.11 -15.85
N SER A 75 9.27 13.95 -16.87
CA SER A 75 10.42 14.58 -17.53
C SER A 75 10.61 15.98 -16.94
N VAL A 76 11.79 16.25 -16.41
CA VAL A 76 12.18 17.55 -15.86
C VAL A 76 13.20 18.19 -16.78
N ASP A 77 12.84 19.33 -17.34
CA ASP A 77 13.72 20.17 -18.14
C ASP A 77 14.05 21.45 -17.34
N PRO A 78 15.28 21.55 -16.81
CA PRO A 78 15.71 22.70 -16.02
C PRO A 78 15.94 23.96 -16.85
N GLY A 79 15.98 23.86 -18.18
CA GLY A 79 16.30 24.94 -19.08
C GLY A 79 17.69 25.56 -18.84
N THR A 80 17.91 26.71 -19.47
CA THR A 80 19.19 27.40 -19.44
C THR A 80 19.48 28.05 -18.08
N SER A 81 20.61 27.69 -17.48
CA SER A 81 21.05 28.23 -16.18
C SER A 81 21.49 29.70 -16.25
N PRO A 82 21.20 30.51 -15.21
CA PRO A 82 21.79 31.84 -15.02
C PRO A 82 23.32 31.85 -14.91
N VAL A 83 23.92 30.71 -14.54
CA VAL A 83 25.37 30.54 -14.40
C VAL A 83 25.88 29.68 -15.55
N GLY A 84 26.84 30.23 -16.29
CA GLY A 84 27.52 29.55 -17.39
C GLY A 84 29.00 29.33 -17.11
N SER A 85 29.65 28.54 -17.96
CA SER A 85 31.10 28.38 -17.91
C SER A 85 31.80 29.53 -18.66
N PRO A 86 32.79 30.23 -18.06
CA PRO A 86 33.54 31.28 -18.75
C PRO A 86 34.51 30.73 -19.82
N PHE A 87 34.87 29.45 -19.74
CA PHE A 87 35.81 28.77 -20.65
C PHE A 87 35.30 27.37 -20.98
N PRO A 88 35.72 26.77 -22.11
CA PRO A 88 35.42 25.36 -22.35
C PRO A 88 36.13 24.48 -21.30
N LEU A 89 35.42 23.48 -20.78
CA LEU A 89 35.93 22.53 -19.81
C LEU A 89 35.81 21.11 -20.37
N SER A 90 36.82 20.27 -20.14
CA SER A 90 36.80 18.85 -20.53
C SER A 90 36.55 17.97 -19.32
N GLN A 91 35.97 16.78 -19.55
CA GLN A 91 35.72 15.79 -18.49
C GLN A 91 34.97 16.39 -17.28
N VAL A 92 33.85 17.08 -17.53
CA VAL A 92 33.05 17.71 -16.48
C VAL A 92 31.95 16.76 -16.04
N THR A 93 31.86 16.49 -14.75
CA THR A 93 30.70 15.83 -14.13
C THR A 93 29.92 16.85 -13.32
N VAL A 94 28.63 17.00 -13.59
CA VAL A 94 27.71 17.82 -12.80
C VAL A 94 26.69 16.92 -12.13
N THR A 95 26.64 16.97 -10.80
CA THR A 95 25.61 16.32 -10.00
C THR A 95 24.59 17.35 -9.58
N SER A 96 23.41 17.29 -10.18
CA SER A 96 22.29 18.20 -9.95
C SER A 96 21.31 17.59 -8.94
N THR A 97 21.06 18.31 -7.85
CA THR A 97 20.04 18.00 -6.85
C THR A 97 18.90 19.01 -6.96
N PHE A 98 17.72 18.55 -7.36
CA PHE A 98 16.51 19.35 -7.45
C PHE A 98 15.64 19.12 -6.22
N LYS A 99 15.23 20.21 -5.56
CA LYS A 99 14.29 20.16 -4.44
C LYS A 99 12.98 20.81 -4.82
N PHE A 100 11.89 20.12 -4.53
CA PHE A 100 10.52 20.60 -4.67
C PHE A 100 9.79 20.50 -3.33
N MET A 101 8.74 21.31 -3.17
CA MET A 101 7.79 21.21 -2.07
C MET A 101 6.44 20.79 -2.63
N MET A 102 5.85 19.75 -2.02
CA MET A 102 4.47 19.35 -2.32
C MET A 102 3.46 20.24 -1.59
N SER A 103 2.37 20.55 -2.27
CA SER A 103 1.17 21.14 -1.67
C SER A 103 -0.12 20.59 -2.29
N GLY A 104 -1.28 20.99 -1.76
CA GLY A 104 -2.57 20.49 -2.20
C GLY A 104 -2.92 19.14 -1.57
N ALA A 105 -2.99 18.09 -2.37
CA ALA A 105 -3.39 16.76 -1.94
C ALA A 105 -2.40 16.10 -0.97
N ALA A 106 -1.13 16.51 -0.99
CA ALA A 106 -0.09 16.03 -0.08
C ALA A 106 0.88 17.16 0.26
N THR A 107 1.68 16.97 1.31
CA THR A 107 2.71 17.92 1.75
C THR A 107 4.03 17.18 2.01
N GLY A 108 5.14 17.91 1.91
CA GLY A 108 6.48 17.40 2.19
C GLY A 108 7.48 17.70 1.09
N PRO A 109 8.78 17.53 1.37
CA PRO A 109 9.84 17.75 0.40
C PRO A 109 9.94 16.59 -0.58
N VAL A 110 10.33 16.91 -1.81
CA VAL A 110 10.73 15.95 -2.85
C VAL A 110 12.11 16.33 -3.33
N GLU A 111 13.02 15.36 -3.39
CA GLU A 111 14.40 15.59 -3.81
C GLU A 111 14.79 14.57 -4.88
N TRP A 112 15.35 15.07 -5.99
CA TRP A 112 15.84 14.24 -7.09
C TRP A 112 17.28 14.59 -7.39
N THR A 113 18.13 13.57 -7.48
CA THR A 113 19.55 13.74 -7.82
C THR A 113 19.86 13.06 -9.14
N VAL A 114 20.47 13.81 -10.06
CA VAL A 114 20.91 13.31 -11.37
C VAL A 114 22.37 13.71 -11.59
N SER A 115 23.19 12.78 -12.08
CA SER A 115 24.59 13.05 -12.45
C SER A 115 24.75 13.02 -13.95
N ARG A 116 25.51 13.97 -14.50
CA ARG A 116 25.73 14.12 -15.94
C ARG A 116 27.17 14.39 -16.24
N THR A 117 27.64 13.91 -17.39
CA THR A 117 29.02 14.10 -17.82
C THR A 117 29.05 14.85 -19.16
N PHE A 118 29.90 15.87 -19.24
CA PHE A 118 30.12 16.69 -20.43
C PHE A 118 31.57 16.54 -20.88
N ASP A 119 31.78 16.27 -22.17
CA ASP A 119 33.12 16.21 -22.77
C ASP A 119 33.10 16.62 -24.26
N PRO A 120 33.43 17.89 -24.61
CA PRO A 120 33.65 19.04 -23.73
C PRO A 120 32.34 19.76 -23.33
N LEU A 121 32.35 20.43 -22.18
CA LEU A 121 31.37 21.48 -21.84
C LEU A 121 31.80 22.79 -22.53
N PRO A 122 30.99 23.38 -23.42
CA PRO A 122 31.34 24.63 -24.09
C PRO A 122 31.33 25.82 -23.12
N ALA A 123 32.02 26.91 -23.51
CA ALA A 123 31.86 28.19 -22.83
C ALA A 123 30.47 28.77 -23.12
N GLY A 124 29.88 29.43 -22.13
CA GLY A 124 28.55 30.03 -22.21
C GLY A 124 27.55 29.44 -21.22
N PRO A 125 26.26 29.75 -21.39
CA PRO A 125 25.19 29.24 -20.53
C PRO A 125 25.14 27.72 -20.56
N ILE A 126 24.91 27.12 -19.39
CA ILE A 126 24.74 25.68 -19.26
C ILE A 126 23.25 25.40 -19.44
N ASP A 127 22.91 24.73 -20.54
CA ASP A 127 21.58 24.19 -20.79
C ASP A 127 21.66 22.67 -20.63
N ALA A 128 20.91 22.13 -19.69
CA ALA A 128 20.98 20.72 -19.35
C ALA A 128 19.77 20.02 -19.97
N ASP A 129 20.02 18.96 -20.76
CA ASP A 129 18.97 18.17 -21.39
C ASP A 129 17.86 17.75 -20.41
N PRO A 130 16.64 17.50 -20.85
CA PRO A 130 15.62 16.93 -19.98
C PRO A 130 16.07 15.60 -19.36
N PHE A 131 15.65 15.32 -18.13
CA PHE A 131 15.89 14.03 -17.47
C PHE A 131 14.58 13.45 -16.91
N GLU A 132 14.51 12.13 -16.87
CA GLU A 132 13.33 11.43 -16.35
C GLU A 132 13.50 11.02 -14.89
N VAL A 133 12.42 11.12 -14.13
CA VAL A 133 12.32 10.65 -12.74
C VAL A 133 11.01 9.91 -12.53
N ASP A 134 11.05 8.90 -11.66
CA ASP A 134 9.86 8.23 -11.16
C ASP A 134 9.45 8.90 -9.84
N PHE A 135 8.23 9.43 -9.79
CA PHE A 135 7.64 10.09 -8.64
C PHE A 135 6.42 9.31 -8.15
N THR A 136 6.42 8.87 -6.90
CA THR A 136 5.28 8.15 -6.32
C THR A 136 4.30 9.13 -5.66
N ILE A 137 3.03 9.08 -6.07
CA ILE A 137 1.95 9.80 -5.39
C ILE A 137 1.88 9.30 -3.95
N PRO A 138 1.98 10.16 -2.92
CA PRO A 138 1.92 9.71 -1.53
C PRO A 138 0.64 8.93 -1.24
N ALA A 139 0.74 7.82 -0.49
CA ALA A 139 -0.43 7.02 -0.10
C ALA A 139 -1.43 7.82 0.76
N SER A 140 -0.97 8.90 1.41
CA SER A 140 -1.79 9.83 2.20
C SER A 140 -2.41 10.95 1.36
N ALA A 141 -2.23 10.96 0.04
CA ALA A 141 -2.73 12.04 -0.79
C ALA A 141 -4.27 12.09 -0.77
N MET A 142 -4.82 13.28 -0.59
CA MET A 142 -6.27 13.51 -0.54
C MET A 142 -6.91 13.21 -1.91
N PRO A 143 -7.86 12.26 -1.99
CA PRO A 143 -8.58 11.96 -3.23
C PRO A 143 -9.32 13.18 -3.77
N GLY A 144 -9.35 13.33 -5.10
CA GLY A 144 -10.04 14.44 -5.77
C GLY A 144 -9.34 15.80 -5.69
N ALA A 145 -8.17 15.89 -5.06
CA ALA A 145 -7.29 17.06 -5.09
C ALA A 145 -6.09 16.85 -6.03
N GLN A 146 -5.18 17.82 -6.10
CA GLN A 146 -3.93 17.72 -6.89
C GLN A 146 -2.70 17.77 -5.99
N VAL A 147 -1.72 16.91 -6.24
CA VAL A 147 -0.36 17.09 -5.69
C VAL A 147 0.36 18.12 -6.55
N GLN A 148 0.65 19.28 -5.96
CA GLN A 148 1.31 20.39 -6.64
C GLN A 148 2.79 20.41 -6.27
N LEU A 149 3.68 20.47 -7.28
CA LEU A 149 5.12 20.53 -7.09
C LEU A 149 5.64 21.95 -7.31
N THR A 150 6.15 22.59 -6.27
CA THR A 150 6.77 23.92 -6.36
C THR A 150 8.28 23.80 -6.23
N TRP A 151 9.03 24.36 -7.16
CA TRP A 151 10.49 24.32 -7.14
C TRP A 151 11.06 25.14 -5.97
N VAL A 152 12.03 24.60 -5.23
CA VAL A 152 12.63 25.25 -4.05
C VAL A 152 14.10 25.56 -4.24
N GLU A 153 14.87 24.60 -4.76
CA GLU A 153 16.32 24.73 -4.88
C GLU A 153 16.81 23.84 -6.03
N LEU A 154 17.85 24.30 -6.72
CA LEU A 154 18.71 23.48 -7.56
C LEU A 154 20.15 23.63 -7.05
N ARG A 155 20.80 22.53 -6.71
CA ARG A 155 22.22 22.49 -6.38
C ARG A 155 22.98 21.70 -7.43
N ASN A 156 23.97 22.32 -8.06
CA ASN A 156 24.87 21.67 -8.99
C ASN A 156 26.26 21.56 -8.37
N HIS A 157 26.68 20.34 -8.07
CA HIS A 157 28.05 20.04 -7.67
C HIS A 157 28.87 19.70 -8.91
N THR A 158 29.99 20.38 -9.14
CA THR A 158 30.76 20.24 -10.39
C THR A 158 32.18 19.74 -10.15
N VAL A 159 32.57 18.68 -10.85
CA VAL A 159 33.95 18.17 -10.89
C VAL A 159 34.45 18.21 -12.32
N ALA A 160 35.57 18.87 -12.61
CA ALA A 160 36.16 18.95 -13.95
C ALA A 160 37.56 18.38 -13.96
N ALA A 161 37.83 17.40 -14.83
CA ALA A 161 39.13 16.72 -14.93
C ALA A 161 39.69 16.26 -13.56
N GLY A 162 38.81 15.79 -12.67
CA GLY A 162 39.15 15.36 -11.30
C GLY A 162 39.33 16.48 -10.27
N THR A 163 39.16 17.75 -10.66
CA THR A 163 39.18 18.90 -9.75
C THR A 163 37.76 19.27 -9.33
N ASP A 164 37.50 19.32 -8.03
CA ASP A 164 36.25 19.82 -7.47
C ASP A 164 36.17 21.35 -7.63
N LEU A 165 35.16 21.81 -8.37
CA LEU A 165 34.89 23.22 -8.62
C LEU A 165 33.85 23.81 -7.65
N GLY A 166 33.25 22.98 -6.79
CA GLY A 166 32.28 23.35 -5.77
C GLY A 166 30.82 23.37 -6.24
N ASP A 167 29.97 23.90 -5.37
CA ASP A 167 28.52 23.92 -5.54
C ASP A 167 28.04 25.26 -6.12
N VAL A 168 27.17 25.18 -7.13
CA VAL A 168 26.30 26.28 -7.55
C VAL A 168 24.90 26.03 -6.99
N VAL A 169 24.41 26.95 -6.16
CA VAL A 169 23.07 26.86 -5.55
C VAL A 169 22.16 27.91 -6.15
N CYS A 170 21.11 27.47 -6.81
CA CYS A 170 20.10 28.30 -7.46
C CYS A 170 18.77 28.22 -6.70
N THR A 171 18.26 29.37 -6.27
CA THR A 171 17.01 29.49 -5.51
C THR A 171 16.02 30.39 -6.26
N PRO A 172 14.80 29.91 -6.55
CA PRO A 172 13.73 30.74 -7.10
C PRO A 172 13.31 31.82 -6.10
N GLY A 173 13.17 33.05 -6.58
CA GLY A 173 12.61 34.16 -5.84
C GLY A 173 11.29 34.66 -6.44
N GLY A 174 10.69 35.66 -5.82
CA GLY A 174 9.47 36.29 -6.32
C GLY A 174 8.25 35.36 -6.28
N LEU A 175 7.32 35.57 -7.21
CA LEU A 175 6.16 34.69 -7.41
C LEU A 175 6.65 33.39 -8.05
N ASN A 176 6.65 32.30 -7.27
CA ASN A 176 7.08 30.98 -7.68
C ASN A 176 5.90 29.99 -7.56
N PRO A 177 5.02 29.94 -8.57
CA PRO A 177 3.88 29.02 -8.55
C PRO A 177 4.32 27.56 -8.70
N PRO A 178 3.44 26.60 -8.40
CA PRO A 178 3.68 25.20 -8.72
C PRO A 178 3.97 25.01 -10.21
N VAL A 179 4.94 24.16 -10.51
CA VAL A 179 5.36 23.85 -11.88
C VAL A 179 4.37 22.89 -12.54
N ILE A 180 3.89 21.91 -11.78
CA ILE A 180 2.92 20.92 -12.25
C ILE A 180 1.95 20.58 -11.11
N GLY A 181 0.71 20.26 -11.47
CA GLY A 181 -0.32 19.72 -10.58
C GLY A 181 -0.74 18.34 -11.06
N LEU A 182 -0.49 17.30 -10.25
CA LEU A 182 -0.81 15.92 -10.55
C LEU A 182 -2.16 15.57 -9.89
N PRO A 183 -3.25 15.37 -10.66
CA PRO A 183 -4.55 15.06 -10.08
C PRO A 183 -4.55 13.66 -9.46
N VAL A 184 -5.08 13.57 -8.25
CA VAL A 184 -5.24 12.32 -7.51
C VAL A 184 -6.63 11.77 -7.79
N GLU A 185 -6.70 10.49 -8.16
CA GLU A 185 -7.93 9.81 -8.49
C GLU A 185 -8.91 9.95 -7.32
N ASN A 186 -10.13 10.38 -7.65
CA ASN A 186 -11.23 10.43 -6.71
C ASN A 186 -11.93 9.07 -6.67
N VAL A 187 -11.21 8.01 -6.29
CA VAL A 187 -11.85 6.72 -6.01
C VAL A 187 -12.55 6.86 -4.67
N PRO A 188 -13.88 6.65 -4.59
CA PRO A 188 -14.56 6.54 -3.31
C PRO A 188 -13.96 5.36 -2.56
N LEU A 189 -13.15 5.63 -1.54
CA LEU A 189 -12.70 4.59 -0.63
C LEU A 189 -13.93 3.92 -0.01
N PRO A 190 -13.92 2.60 0.22
CA PRO A 190 -15.06 1.95 0.84
C PRO A 190 -15.29 2.54 2.25
N PRO A 191 -16.55 2.80 2.63
CA PRO A 191 -16.89 3.27 3.98
C PRO A 191 -16.52 2.22 5.03
N ILE A 192 -15.89 2.67 6.12
CA ILE A 192 -15.41 1.79 7.19
C ILE A 192 -15.76 2.35 8.58
N VAL A 193 -15.94 1.44 9.54
CA VAL A 193 -15.96 1.74 10.97
C VAL A 193 -14.54 1.57 11.50
N ASP A 194 -13.92 2.65 11.96
CA ASP A 194 -12.53 2.67 12.41
C ASP A 194 -12.39 2.12 13.84
N GLN A 195 -13.28 2.56 14.73
CA GLN A 195 -13.14 2.31 16.16
C GLN A 195 -14.48 2.45 16.88
N ILE A 196 -14.64 1.67 17.94
CA ILE A 196 -15.64 1.88 18.98
C ILE A 196 -14.96 2.03 20.33
N SER A 197 -15.53 2.82 21.24
CA SER A 197 -15.04 2.95 22.62
C SER A 197 -16.16 3.32 23.59
N PRO A 198 -16.35 2.56 24.70
CA PRO A 198 -15.65 1.33 25.04
C PRO A 198 -16.07 0.14 24.16
N THR A 199 -15.28 -0.94 24.12
CA THR A 199 -15.63 -2.18 23.40
C THR A 199 -16.44 -3.17 24.26
N HIS A 200 -16.74 -2.79 25.50
CA HIS A 200 -17.60 -3.55 26.40
C HIS A 200 -18.21 -2.63 27.46
N GLY A 201 -19.27 -3.08 28.14
CA GLY A 201 -19.85 -2.33 29.26
C GLY A 201 -21.14 -2.91 29.81
N VAL A 202 -21.52 -2.41 30.99
CA VAL A 202 -22.79 -2.75 31.67
C VAL A 202 -23.93 -1.93 31.08
N LEU A 203 -25.07 -2.57 30.81
CA LEU A 203 -26.17 -1.87 30.15
C LEU A 203 -26.92 -0.92 31.10
N PRO A 204 -27.36 0.25 30.60
CA PRO A 204 -27.07 0.81 29.28
C PRO A 204 -25.63 1.35 29.19
N THR A 205 -24.97 1.18 28.04
CA THR A 205 -23.61 1.70 27.79
C THR A 205 -23.60 2.63 26.58
N ASP A 206 -23.08 3.84 26.75
CA ASP A 206 -22.82 4.76 25.64
C ASP A 206 -21.49 4.42 24.98
N VAL A 207 -21.55 4.05 23.69
CA VAL A 207 -20.40 3.68 22.88
C VAL A 207 -20.14 4.76 21.86
N THR A 208 -18.97 5.38 21.93
CA THR A 208 -18.49 6.27 20.88
C THR A 208 -18.16 5.45 19.64
N VAL A 209 -18.75 5.80 18.51
CA VAL A 209 -18.54 5.17 17.20
C VAL A 209 -17.85 6.15 16.26
N ARG A 210 -16.79 5.68 15.59
CA ARG A 210 -16.02 6.47 14.62
C ARG A 210 -15.89 5.71 13.30
N GLY A 211 -16.10 6.40 12.19
CA GLY A 211 -15.82 5.86 10.87
C GLY A 211 -15.55 6.96 9.85
N ARG A 212 -15.18 6.53 8.64
CA ARG A 212 -14.73 7.42 7.55
C ARG A 212 -15.09 6.87 6.19
N ASN A 213 -14.85 7.70 5.17
CA ASN A 213 -15.19 7.46 3.76
C ASN A 213 -16.70 7.31 3.54
N PHE A 214 -17.52 7.90 4.41
CA PHE A 214 -18.96 7.96 4.22
C PHE A 214 -19.31 9.05 3.20
N THR A 215 -20.39 8.82 2.45
CA THR A 215 -20.89 9.79 1.46
C THR A 215 -21.34 11.09 2.16
N PRO A 216 -20.67 12.24 1.91
CA PRO A 216 -21.02 13.51 2.52
C PRO A 216 -22.47 13.94 2.22
N GLY A 217 -23.12 14.59 3.19
CA GLY A 217 -24.51 15.02 3.06
C GLY A 217 -25.53 13.87 3.15
N GLY A 218 -25.06 12.62 3.28
CA GLY A 218 -25.89 11.47 3.60
C GLY A 218 -26.09 11.25 5.10
N THR A 219 -26.58 10.07 5.45
CA THR A 219 -26.71 9.61 6.84
C THR A 219 -26.11 8.21 6.94
N VAL A 220 -25.37 7.96 8.01
CA VAL A 220 -24.92 6.62 8.39
C VAL A 220 -25.73 6.13 9.57
N SER A 221 -26.16 4.87 9.51
CA SER A 221 -26.82 4.18 10.63
C SER A 221 -25.82 3.28 11.32
N PHE A 222 -25.52 3.53 12.59
CA PHE A 222 -24.83 2.57 13.45
C PHE A 222 -25.86 1.77 14.24
N TYR A 223 -25.65 0.48 14.40
CA TYR A 223 -26.61 -0.40 15.07
C TYR A 223 -25.95 -1.60 15.73
N GLY A 224 -26.59 -2.14 16.76
CA GLY A 224 -26.18 -3.36 17.45
C GLY A 224 -26.54 -4.62 16.66
N ILE A 225 -25.74 -5.67 16.82
CA ILE A 225 -25.88 -6.95 16.13
C ILE A 225 -25.73 -8.08 17.13
N GLY A 226 -26.73 -8.96 17.19
CA GLY A 226 -26.70 -10.20 17.96
C GLY A 226 -26.64 -11.43 17.06
N ALA A 227 -26.71 -12.62 17.67
CA ALA A 227 -26.62 -13.90 16.95
C ALA A 227 -27.72 -14.10 15.89
N GLY A 228 -28.88 -13.45 16.04
CA GLY A 228 -30.02 -13.51 15.12
C GLY A 228 -30.09 -12.39 14.08
N GLY A 229 -29.15 -11.44 14.09
CA GLY A 229 -29.17 -10.25 13.23
C GLY A 229 -29.17 -8.93 14.02
N PRO A 230 -29.60 -7.81 13.40
CA PRO A 230 -29.65 -6.51 14.07
C PRO A 230 -30.50 -6.53 15.34
N THR A 231 -30.02 -5.88 16.39
CA THR A 231 -30.76 -5.65 17.63
C THR A 231 -31.57 -4.36 17.57
N GLY A 232 -32.25 -4.01 18.66
CA GLY A 232 -32.99 -2.73 18.77
C GLY A 232 -32.08 -1.49 18.87
N ASP A 233 -30.78 -1.67 19.12
CA ASP A 233 -29.84 -0.56 19.31
C ASP A 233 -29.52 0.10 17.97
N ARG A 234 -29.82 1.40 17.83
CA ARG A 234 -29.53 2.16 16.59
C ARG A 234 -29.34 3.65 16.84
N VAL A 235 -28.45 4.26 16.05
CA VAL A 235 -28.32 5.70 15.93
C VAL A 235 -28.04 6.07 14.47
N ASP A 236 -28.71 7.12 13.99
CA ASP A 236 -28.50 7.67 12.66
C ASP A 236 -27.76 9.00 12.79
N ILE A 237 -26.61 9.13 12.11
CA ILE A 237 -25.73 10.30 12.23
C ILE A 237 -25.53 10.92 10.84
N PRO A 238 -25.76 12.24 10.68
CA PRO A 238 -25.49 12.93 9.42
C PRO A 238 -23.99 12.91 9.12
N VAL A 239 -23.66 12.71 7.84
CA VAL A 239 -22.26 12.66 7.39
C VAL A 239 -21.78 14.07 7.07
N PRO A 240 -20.77 14.60 7.77
CA PRO A 240 -20.20 15.92 7.49
C PRO A 240 -19.50 15.97 6.13
N ALA A 241 -19.11 17.17 5.70
CA ALA A 241 -18.48 17.43 4.40
C ALA A 241 -17.14 16.67 4.21
N ASP A 242 -16.47 16.32 5.31
CA ASP A 242 -15.21 15.58 5.31
C ASP A 242 -15.38 14.06 5.23
N GLY A 243 -16.63 13.55 5.24
CA GLY A 243 -16.93 12.12 5.19
C GLY A 243 -16.54 11.34 6.46
N VAL A 244 -16.20 12.04 7.55
CA VAL A 244 -15.83 11.43 8.84
C VAL A 244 -17.00 11.56 9.81
N VAL A 245 -17.42 10.44 10.39
CA VAL A 245 -18.52 10.40 11.35
C VAL A 245 -17.99 10.04 12.72
N ASN A 246 -18.35 10.86 13.71
CA ASN A 246 -18.19 10.57 15.13
C ASN A 246 -19.55 10.76 15.80
N GLY A 247 -19.95 9.80 16.64
CA GLY A 247 -21.13 9.97 17.48
C GLY A 247 -21.22 8.89 18.55
N VAL A 248 -22.39 8.79 19.18
CA VAL A 248 -22.62 7.89 20.31
C VAL A 248 -23.80 7.00 19.98
N LEU A 249 -23.59 5.68 20.08
CA LEU A 249 -24.64 4.66 20.10
C LEU A 249 -24.82 4.19 21.54
N THR A 250 -26.02 4.35 22.10
CA THR A 250 -26.37 3.75 23.39
C THR A 250 -26.78 2.30 23.17
N VAL A 251 -25.99 1.37 23.70
CA VAL A 251 -26.32 -0.06 23.70
C VAL A 251 -27.20 -0.35 24.90
N THR A 252 -28.36 -0.96 24.64
CA THR A 252 -29.39 -1.30 25.63
C THR A 252 -29.85 -2.74 25.51
N ASP A 253 -29.64 -3.39 24.36
CA ASP A 253 -30.04 -4.77 24.12
C ASP A 253 -28.97 -5.75 24.65
N PRO A 254 -29.30 -6.66 25.59
CA PRO A 254 -28.36 -7.64 26.14
C PRO A 254 -27.89 -8.68 25.13
N SER A 255 -28.54 -8.78 23.97
CA SER A 255 -28.13 -9.68 22.89
C SER A 255 -27.09 -9.07 21.94
N THR A 256 -26.73 -7.80 22.10
CA THR A 256 -25.73 -7.12 21.26
C THR A 256 -24.33 -7.69 21.50
N THR A 257 -23.73 -8.22 20.43
CA THR A 257 -22.38 -8.84 20.39
C THR A 257 -21.40 -8.15 19.43
N ALA A 258 -21.91 -7.25 18.59
CA ALA A 258 -21.11 -6.43 17.69
C ALA A 258 -21.86 -5.13 17.37
N ILE A 259 -21.12 -4.12 16.94
CA ILE A 259 -21.66 -2.87 16.41
C ILE A 259 -21.30 -2.81 14.93
N GLY A 260 -22.33 -2.67 14.09
CA GLY A 260 -22.19 -2.48 12.66
C GLY A 260 -22.57 -1.06 12.23
N ALA A 261 -22.29 -0.76 10.96
CA ALA A 261 -22.77 0.44 10.31
C ALA A 261 -23.40 0.12 8.95
N SER A 262 -24.25 1.01 8.46
CA SER A 262 -24.75 0.98 7.09
C SER A 262 -24.85 2.37 6.50
N ASN A 263 -24.53 2.51 5.22
CA ASN A 263 -24.68 3.75 4.45
C ASN A 263 -25.49 3.43 3.19
N GLY A 264 -26.63 4.09 3.00
CA GLY A 264 -27.51 3.85 1.83
C GLY A 264 -28.03 2.41 1.68
N GLY A 265 -28.14 1.66 2.79
CA GLY A 265 -28.59 0.25 2.79
C GLY A 265 -27.48 -0.78 2.58
N VAL A 266 -26.24 -0.35 2.32
CA VAL A 266 -25.08 -1.25 2.25
C VAL A 266 -24.53 -1.50 3.66
N GLN A 267 -24.40 -2.77 4.02
CA GLN A 267 -23.87 -3.21 5.31
C GLN A 267 -22.33 -3.11 5.32
N LEU A 268 -21.77 -2.54 6.39
CA LEU A 268 -20.33 -2.33 6.54
C LEU A 268 -19.71 -3.30 7.54
N THR A 269 -18.38 -3.27 7.62
CA THR A 269 -17.60 -4.05 8.60
C THR A 269 -18.11 -3.79 10.02
N GLN A 270 -18.17 -4.88 10.80
CA GLN A 270 -18.67 -4.89 12.17
C GLN A 270 -17.49 -4.93 13.14
N VAL A 271 -17.64 -4.27 14.29
CA VAL A 271 -16.64 -4.28 15.36
C VAL A 271 -17.22 -5.03 16.57
N PRO A 272 -16.48 -5.99 17.16
CA PRO A 272 -16.98 -6.74 18.32
C PRO A 272 -17.29 -5.84 19.51
N PHE A 273 -18.41 -6.12 20.20
CA PHE A 273 -18.80 -5.47 21.45
C PHE A 273 -19.27 -6.51 22.46
N ARG A 274 -18.92 -6.35 23.74
CA ARG A 274 -19.34 -7.28 24.80
C ARG A 274 -20.23 -6.59 25.83
N VAL A 275 -21.41 -7.13 26.07
CA VAL A 275 -22.23 -6.75 27.23
C VAL A 275 -21.67 -7.38 28.50
N ASP A 276 -21.36 -6.56 29.50
CA ASP A 276 -20.96 -6.99 30.83
C ASP A 276 -22.23 -7.22 31.68
N VAL A 277 -22.28 -8.34 32.41
CA VAL A 277 -23.43 -8.65 33.28
C VAL A 277 -23.17 -8.14 34.69
N VAL A 278 -24.11 -7.37 35.25
CA VAL A 278 -24.07 -6.92 36.66
C VAL A 278 -24.78 -7.94 37.54
N GLY A 279 -24.03 -8.65 38.37
CA GLY A 279 -24.53 -9.64 39.34
C GLY A 279 -23.38 -10.47 39.92
N PRO A 280 -23.61 -11.32 40.93
CA PRO A 280 -22.65 -12.38 41.24
C PRO A 280 -22.50 -13.21 39.96
N ASP A 281 -21.30 -13.24 39.39
CA ASP A 281 -21.00 -13.72 38.04
C ASP A 281 -21.98 -14.82 37.55
N PRO A 282 -22.83 -14.56 36.54
CA PRO A 282 -23.45 -15.66 35.79
C PRO A 282 -22.42 -16.32 34.87
N PHE A 283 -21.17 -15.84 34.88
CA PHE A 283 -20.03 -16.59 34.43
C PHE A 283 -19.80 -17.73 35.43
N ILE A 284 -20.62 -18.77 35.32
CA ILE A 284 -20.11 -20.11 35.54
C ILE A 284 -19.03 -20.26 34.46
N LEU A 285 -17.79 -19.85 34.78
CA LEU A 285 -16.62 -20.55 34.26
C LEU A 285 -17.00 -22.01 34.41
N PRO A 286 -17.10 -22.81 33.33
CA PRO A 286 -17.22 -24.23 33.49
C PRO A 286 -16.00 -24.65 34.29
N THR A 287 -16.18 -24.83 35.60
CA THR A 287 -15.18 -25.39 36.49
C THR A 287 -15.30 -26.87 36.27
N GLY A 288 -14.75 -27.30 35.14
CA GLY A 288 -14.43 -28.69 34.89
C GLY A 288 -12.97 -28.87 35.24
N ASP A 289 -12.65 -29.88 36.04
CA ASP A 289 -11.29 -30.39 36.05
C ASP A 289 -11.01 -30.90 34.63
N VAL A 290 -10.10 -30.23 33.92
CA VAL A 290 -9.49 -30.82 32.73
C VAL A 290 -8.61 -31.95 33.25
N LEU A 291 -9.20 -33.16 33.32
CA LEU A 291 -8.44 -34.33 33.70
C LEU A 291 -7.33 -34.52 32.67
N PRO A 292 -6.06 -34.61 33.11
CA PRO A 292 -4.96 -34.84 32.20
C PRO A 292 -5.20 -36.13 31.40
N GLY A 293 -5.08 -36.02 30.08
CA GLY A 293 -5.17 -37.15 29.16
C GLY A 293 -3.85 -37.93 29.09
N PRO A 294 -3.81 -39.02 28.29
CA PRO A 294 -2.61 -39.82 28.13
C PRO A 294 -1.52 -39.08 27.34
N LEU A 295 -0.28 -39.57 27.45
CA LEU A 295 0.74 -39.34 26.44
C LEU A 295 0.48 -40.33 25.30
N ALA A 296 0.13 -39.83 24.12
CA ALA A 296 -0.19 -40.65 22.95
C ALA A 296 0.87 -40.51 21.86
N MET A 297 1.08 -41.59 21.11
CA MET A 297 1.98 -41.64 19.95
C MET A 297 1.23 -42.23 18.76
N GLN A 298 1.36 -41.58 17.60
CA GLN A 298 0.85 -42.08 16.33
C GLN A 298 1.96 -42.05 15.29
N GLN A 299 2.13 -43.16 14.55
CA GLN A 299 3.04 -43.24 13.41
C GLN A 299 2.24 -43.34 12.12
N ALA A 300 2.67 -42.60 11.09
CA ALA A 300 1.94 -42.54 9.81
C ALA A 300 1.91 -43.89 9.05
N SER A 301 2.96 -44.72 9.18
CA SER A 301 3.04 -46.06 8.58
C SER A 301 4.18 -46.87 9.22
N ALA A 302 4.13 -48.21 9.12
CA ALA A 302 5.18 -49.11 9.60
C ALA A 302 6.27 -49.40 8.54
N GLY A 303 5.96 -49.25 7.25
CA GLY A 303 6.88 -49.55 6.15
C GLY A 303 7.68 -48.34 5.68
N VAL A 304 8.95 -48.53 5.34
CA VAL A 304 9.77 -47.52 4.64
C VAL A 304 10.09 -48.04 3.24
N THR A 305 9.81 -47.22 2.24
CA THR A 305 10.23 -47.50 0.87
C THR A 305 11.70 -47.13 0.71
N LEU A 306 12.51 -48.10 0.33
CA LEU A 306 13.91 -47.88 0.00
C LEU A 306 14.06 -47.57 -1.50
N SER A 307 15.04 -46.72 -1.84
CA SER A 307 15.37 -46.37 -3.23
C SER A 307 15.74 -47.61 -4.06
N PRO A 308 15.39 -47.67 -5.35
CA PRO A 308 15.70 -48.82 -6.20
C PRO A 308 17.22 -49.03 -6.38
N ILE A 309 17.61 -50.26 -6.69
CA ILE A 309 18.99 -50.64 -7.04
C ILE A 309 19.06 -51.24 -8.44
N THR A 310 20.24 -51.18 -9.06
CA THR A 310 20.51 -51.85 -10.34
C THR A 310 21.17 -53.21 -10.10
N ILE A 311 20.69 -54.29 -10.72
CA ILE A 311 21.31 -55.62 -10.58
C ILE A 311 22.54 -55.69 -11.50
N ASN A 312 23.70 -55.25 -11.00
CA ASN A 312 24.95 -55.20 -11.77
C ASN A 312 26.16 -55.80 -11.03
N GLY A 313 25.92 -56.51 -9.91
CA GLY A 313 26.96 -57.14 -9.10
C GLY A 313 27.87 -56.18 -8.32
N LYS A 314 27.60 -54.87 -8.31
CA LYS A 314 28.37 -53.88 -7.54
C LYS A 314 27.64 -53.50 -6.24
N PRO A 315 28.38 -53.25 -5.14
CA PRO A 315 27.80 -52.68 -3.92
C PRO A 315 27.08 -51.36 -4.21
N GLN A 316 25.87 -51.20 -3.66
CA GLN A 316 25.04 -50.00 -3.79
C GLN A 316 24.43 -49.64 -2.44
N THR A 317 24.21 -48.35 -2.21
CA THR A 317 23.56 -47.82 -1.01
C THR A 317 22.11 -47.48 -1.32
N MET A 318 21.19 -47.90 -0.47
CA MET A 318 19.77 -47.53 -0.54
C MET A 318 19.45 -46.48 0.52
N THR A 319 18.59 -45.53 0.18
CA THR A 319 18.06 -44.53 1.14
C THR A 319 16.55 -44.66 1.24
N GLY A 320 15.99 -44.40 2.42
CA GLY A 320 14.55 -44.35 2.65
C GLY A 320 14.22 -43.29 3.70
N VAL A 321 13.01 -42.72 3.63
CA VAL A 321 12.53 -41.70 4.57
C VAL A 321 11.74 -42.38 5.68
N LEU A 322 12.10 -42.11 6.93
CA LEU A 322 11.35 -42.60 8.09
C LEU A 322 9.97 -41.93 8.16
N ASN A 323 8.95 -42.70 8.54
CA ASN A 323 7.61 -42.15 8.73
C ASN A 323 7.57 -41.23 9.95
N THR A 324 6.84 -40.12 9.82
CA THR A 324 6.63 -39.17 10.91
C THR A 324 5.95 -39.83 12.11
N VAL A 325 6.46 -39.54 13.29
CA VAL A 325 5.86 -39.90 14.58
C VAL A 325 5.32 -38.64 15.23
N ALA A 326 4.01 -38.59 15.45
CA ALA A 326 3.35 -37.51 16.17
C ALA A 326 3.18 -37.91 17.64
N ILE A 327 3.65 -37.06 18.55
CA ILE A 327 3.48 -37.21 20.00
C ILE A 327 2.48 -36.16 20.47
N GLN A 328 1.45 -36.59 21.18
CA GLN A 328 0.48 -35.70 21.82
C GLN A 328 0.59 -35.89 23.34
N ASP A 329 0.95 -34.82 24.05
CA ASP A 329 1.07 -34.83 25.51
C ASP A 329 -0.11 -34.09 26.14
N PHE A 330 -1.06 -34.85 26.68
CA PHE A 330 -2.23 -34.31 27.38
C PHE A 330 -2.11 -34.38 28.91
N ARG A 331 -0.93 -34.74 29.44
CA ARG A 331 -0.77 -35.06 30.88
C ARG A 331 -0.80 -33.86 31.82
N GLY A 332 -0.89 -32.63 31.30
CA GLY A 332 -0.98 -31.41 32.11
C GLY A 332 0.22 -31.14 33.03
N SER A 333 1.36 -31.81 32.82
CA SER A 333 2.56 -31.70 33.66
C SER A 333 3.73 -31.10 32.89
N THR A 334 4.66 -30.44 33.58
CA THR A 334 5.91 -29.90 32.99
C THR A 334 7.01 -30.96 32.83
N LYS A 335 6.73 -32.22 33.16
CA LYS A 335 7.70 -33.31 33.00
C LYS A 335 7.88 -33.59 31.51
N GLY A 336 9.09 -33.38 30.99
CA GLY A 336 9.43 -33.71 29.62
C GLY A 336 9.20 -35.19 29.29
N TRP A 337 9.12 -35.49 28.00
CA TRP A 337 9.09 -36.85 27.48
C TRP A 337 10.39 -37.14 26.72
N SER A 338 10.71 -38.42 26.57
CA SER A 338 11.81 -38.87 25.71
C SER A 338 11.27 -39.90 24.73
N LEU A 339 11.64 -39.75 23.46
CA LEU A 339 11.38 -40.73 22.42
C LEU A 339 12.69 -41.45 22.14
N THR A 340 12.71 -42.77 22.30
CA THR A 340 13.87 -43.60 21.97
C THR A 340 13.50 -44.50 20.81
N ALA A 341 14.21 -44.37 19.69
CA ALA A 341 14.10 -45.30 18.58
C ALA A 341 15.14 -46.42 18.68
N LYS A 342 14.78 -47.62 18.25
CA LYS A 342 15.69 -48.76 18.09
C LYS A 342 15.53 -49.30 16.68
N THR A 343 16.64 -49.62 16.02
CA THR A 343 16.61 -50.28 14.71
C THR A 343 16.45 -51.79 14.88
N SER A 344 15.46 -52.35 14.19
CA SER A 344 15.29 -53.78 13.99
C SER A 344 15.75 -54.17 12.59
N ASP A 345 15.81 -55.48 12.31
CA ASP A 345 16.05 -55.96 10.95
C ASP A 345 14.91 -55.49 10.04
N PHE A 346 15.26 -55.16 8.79
CA PHE A 346 14.32 -54.68 7.79
C PHE A 346 13.74 -55.88 7.04
N THR A 347 12.47 -56.19 7.30
CA THR A 347 11.77 -57.32 6.68
C THR A 347 10.81 -56.84 5.60
N SER A 348 10.71 -57.56 4.49
CA SER A 348 9.65 -57.37 3.50
C SER A 348 8.52 -58.37 3.71
N ASP A 349 7.32 -58.01 3.29
CA ASP A 349 6.15 -58.92 3.30
C ASP A 349 6.34 -60.16 2.40
N THR A 350 7.34 -60.11 1.51
CA THR A 350 7.74 -61.20 0.62
C THR A 350 8.86 -62.08 1.19
N GLY A 351 9.26 -61.87 2.46
CA GLY A 351 10.22 -62.72 3.19
C GLY A 351 11.70 -62.34 3.08
N GLY A 352 12.03 -61.22 2.43
CA GLY A 352 13.39 -60.68 2.40
C GLY A 352 13.76 -60.04 3.75
N THR A 353 15.00 -60.21 4.20
CA THR A 353 15.49 -59.58 5.44
C THR A 353 16.86 -58.92 5.21
N ILE A 354 16.99 -57.67 5.67
CA ILE A 354 18.27 -56.95 5.73
C ILE A 354 18.60 -56.71 7.20
N SER A 355 19.77 -57.14 7.65
CA SER A 355 20.15 -56.98 9.06
C SER A 355 20.28 -55.51 9.45
N LYS A 356 19.83 -55.18 10.67
CA LYS A 356 19.92 -53.84 11.28
C LYS A 356 21.33 -53.27 11.30
N SER A 357 22.37 -54.12 11.34
CA SER A 357 23.77 -53.69 11.32
C SER A 357 24.19 -53.08 9.98
N SER A 358 23.39 -53.31 8.93
CA SER A 358 23.60 -52.78 7.59
C SER A 358 23.03 -51.37 7.43
N PHE A 359 22.32 -50.85 8.43
CA PHE A 359 21.68 -49.54 8.38
C PHE A 359 22.39 -48.52 9.27
N LYS A 360 22.43 -47.29 8.75
CA LYS A 360 22.68 -46.08 9.52
C LYS A 360 21.43 -45.22 9.39
N TRP A 361 21.00 -44.61 10.48
CA TRP A 361 19.89 -43.69 10.48
C TRP A 361 20.30 -42.40 11.21
N THR A 362 19.69 -41.29 10.79
CA THR A 362 19.85 -39.98 11.42
C THR A 362 18.48 -39.59 11.96
N PRO A 363 18.35 -39.30 13.27
CA PRO A 363 17.09 -38.84 13.86
C PRO A 363 16.60 -37.51 13.32
#